data_AF-S4Y2R4-F1
#
_entry.id   AF-S4Y2R4-F1
#
_cell.length_a   1.000
_cell.length_b   1.000
_cell.length_c   1.000
_cell.angle_alpha   90.00
_cell.angle_beta   90.00
_cell.angle_gamma   90.00
#
_symmetry.space_group_name_H-M   'P 1'
#
loop_
_entity.id
_entity.type
_entity.pdbx_description
1 polymer ?
#
loop_
_entity_poly.entity_id
_entity_poly.type
_entity_poly.pdbx_seq_one_letter_code
_entity_poly.pdbx_strand_id
1 'polypeptide(L)'
;MLGRTVPPLNHGPDRERVLALLKRHGWNATSFQTLESDFRYWFHGDDACVAYVDTGGAWVAAGAPIAAAERLVEVARAFVEAAATAGRRACLFGAEARFSERVPWRAMLIGEQPVWDPARWGDVLRSSRRLREQLRRARAKGVVARAVSPGELEDAESPLRREVERLMARWASSRPMAPMGFLVQLEPFSFAGERRYVVAEAGGAVVGFLAAVPVYARRGLFLEDLLRDPSAPNGTTEMLVDHAMRTAAAEECLYVTLGLAPLAGPVRRGLRAAQRLGARLYDFQGLYAFKAKLRPDSWVPIYLVYPPGGRGLVAIYDALAAFARGGLLRFGLATLLRGPAVVFEVLGWLLIPWTALLALAPAERWFPSPSVKWAWVAFDVCLAPAMLRLSQRHGQTLSLVLAGLVTCDAALTLVQALLFNLPRARGAFELAVVGVAVAAPAVAAALLWSARMHRPKHLRGPRRGIDLMRPRGSTSIS
;
A
#
# COMPACT_ATOMS: atom_id res chain seq x y z
N MET A 1 14.91 17.21 1.00
CA MET A 1 15.88 16.24 0.48
C MET A 1 15.33 14.81 0.61
N LEU A 2 14.23 14.54 -0.09
CA LEU A 2 13.57 13.24 -0.15
C LEU A 2 14.05 12.50 -1.39
N GLY A 3 14.39 11.22 -1.26
CA GLY A 3 14.58 10.35 -2.43
C GLY A 3 16.02 10.00 -2.80
N ARG A 4 16.87 9.57 -1.86
CA ARG A 4 17.81 8.52 -2.22
C ARG A 4 17.03 7.21 -2.27
N THR A 5 16.44 6.95 -3.44
CA THR A 5 16.13 5.60 -3.91
C THR A 5 17.41 4.79 -3.83
N VAL A 6 17.34 3.56 -3.30
CA VAL A 6 18.41 2.60 -3.57
C VAL A 6 18.52 2.53 -5.10
N PRO A 7 19.69 2.76 -5.70
CA PRO A 7 19.82 2.68 -7.15
C PRO A 7 19.31 1.29 -7.58
N PRO A 8 18.54 1.21 -8.69
CA PRO A 8 18.06 -0.08 -9.18
C PRO A 8 19.27 -0.99 -9.33
N LEU A 9 19.16 -2.18 -8.77
CA LEU A 9 20.22 -3.17 -8.94
C LEU A 9 20.27 -3.49 -10.43
N ASN A 10 21.37 -3.14 -11.11
CA ASN A 10 21.49 -3.31 -12.55
C ASN A 10 21.69 -4.81 -12.87
N HIS A 11 20.60 -5.55 -12.90
CA HIS A 11 20.52 -7.00 -13.08
C HIS A 11 20.13 -7.41 -14.51
N GLY A 12 20.41 -6.60 -15.54
CA GLY A 12 19.92 -6.84 -16.91
C GLY A 12 19.99 -8.31 -17.38
N PRO A 13 21.19 -8.93 -17.43
CA PRO A 13 21.33 -10.34 -17.81
C PRO A 13 20.62 -11.33 -16.88
N ASP A 14 20.64 -11.09 -15.57
CA ASP A 14 19.98 -11.98 -14.60
C ASP A 14 18.45 -11.94 -14.74
N ARG A 15 17.87 -10.77 -14.99
CA ARG A 15 16.42 -10.59 -15.18
C ARG A 15 15.93 -11.32 -16.42
N GLU A 16 16.68 -11.28 -17.52
CA GLU A 16 16.37 -12.07 -18.72
C GLU A 16 16.45 -13.58 -18.46
N ARG A 17 17.47 -14.03 -17.72
CA ARG A 17 17.58 -15.43 -17.30
C ARG A 17 16.38 -15.84 -16.43
N VAL A 18 15.97 -15.00 -15.48
CA VAL A 18 14.80 -15.23 -14.63
C VAL A 18 13.52 -15.24 -15.46
N LEU A 19 13.37 -14.36 -16.45
CA LEU A 19 12.23 -14.38 -17.38
C LEU A 19 12.16 -15.71 -18.13
N ALA A 20 13.28 -16.25 -18.61
CA ALA A 20 13.33 -17.57 -19.24
C ALA A 20 12.95 -18.72 -18.29
N LEU A 21 13.29 -18.61 -17.00
CA LEU A 21 12.84 -19.55 -15.96
C LEU A 21 11.34 -19.40 -15.66
N LEU A 22 10.83 -18.16 -15.60
CA LEU A 22 9.41 -17.87 -15.39
C LEU A 22 8.56 -18.44 -16.52
N LYS A 23 8.98 -18.29 -17.78
CA LYS A 23 8.29 -18.89 -18.94
C LYS A 23 8.12 -20.40 -18.83
N ARG A 24 9.05 -21.08 -18.15
CA ARG A 24 9.03 -22.55 -17.95
C ARG A 24 8.34 -22.98 -16.65
N HIS A 25 8.52 -22.22 -15.57
CA HIS A 25 8.22 -22.68 -14.20
C HIS A 25 7.42 -21.68 -13.34
N GLY A 26 7.17 -20.46 -13.85
CA GLY A 26 6.50 -19.38 -13.13
C GLY A 26 5.04 -19.70 -12.79
N TRP A 27 4.79 -20.15 -11.57
CA TRP A 27 3.47 -20.64 -11.12
C TRP A 27 2.74 -19.69 -10.17
N ASN A 28 3.44 -19.10 -9.19
CA ASN A 28 2.82 -18.16 -8.26
C ASN A 28 2.25 -16.98 -9.05
N ALA A 29 1.08 -16.49 -8.65
CA ALA A 29 0.45 -15.32 -9.29
C ALA A 29 1.40 -14.11 -9.39
N THR A 30 2.22 -13.92 -8.36
CA THR A 30 3.16 -12.81 -8.23
C THR A 30 4.54 -13.12 -8.81
N SER A 31 4.72 -14.24 -9.51
CA SER A 31 6.04 -14.69 -9.99
C SER A 31 6.66 -13.73 -11.01
N PHE A 32 5.87 -13.14 -11.91
CA PHE A 32 6.37 -12.15 -12.86
C PHE A 32 6.92 -10.88 -12.18
N GLN A 33 6.32 -10.47 -11.06
CA GLN A 33 6.75 -9.29 -10.30
C GLN A 33 8.16 -9.44 -9.73
N THR A 34 8.69 -10.68 -9.67
CA THR A 34 10.07 -10.90 -9.27
C THR A 34 11.09 -10.27 -10.21
N LEU A 35 10.67 -9.87 -11.42
CA LEU A 35 11.48 -9.12 -12.37
C LEU A 35 11.60 -7.63 -12.03
N GLU A 36 10.85 -7.10 -11.07
CA GLU A 36 10.96 -5.71 -10.61
C GLU A 36 12.35 -5.40 -10.03
N SER A 37 12.72 -4.13 -9.97
CA SER A 37 14.08 -3.69 -9.65
C SER A 37 14.57 -3.97 -8.21
N ASP A 38 13.68 -4.30 -7.27
CA ASP A 38 14.03 -4.58 -5.87
C ASP A 38 14.62 -5.98 -5.64
N PHE A 39 14.47 -6.90 -6.60
CA PHE A 39 14.80 -8.30 -6.39
C PHE A 39 16.25 -8.63 -6.68
N ARG A 40 16.83 -9.42 -5.78
CA ARG A 40 18.04 -10.20 -6.00
C ARG A 40 17.67 -11.62 -6.37
N TYR A 41 18.57 -12.30 -7.07
CA TYR A 41 18.37 -13.66 -7.50
C TYR A 41 19.45 -14.56 -6.92
N TRP A 42 19.03 -15.65 -6.30
CA TRP A 42 19.91 -16.75 -5.93
C TRP A 42 19.64 -17.91 -6.89
N PHE A 43 20.63 -18.26 -7.72
CA PHE A 43 20.53 -19.31 -8.73
C PHE A 43 21.04 -20.63 -8.18
N HIS A 44 20.36 -21.72 -8.53
CA HIS A 44 20.74 -23.08 -8.16
C HIS A 44 20.84 -23.94 -9.43
N GLY A 45 22.03 -23.98 -10.02
CA GLY A 45 22.21 -24.49 -11.38
C GLY A 45 21.61 -23.55 -12.44
N ASP A 46 21.32 -24.08 -13.62
CA ASP A 46 20.87 -23.29 -14.78
C ASP A 46 19.35 -23.16 -14.91
N ASP A 47 18.61 -24.00 -14.20
CA ASP A 47 17.18 -24.24 -14.35
C ASP A 47 16.34 -23.89 -13.11
N ALA A 48 16.97 -23.34 -12.06
CA ALA A 48 16.27 -22.92 -10.85
C ALA A 48 16.80 -21.62 -10.26
N CYS A 49 15.89 -20.81 -9.71
CA CYS A 49 16.26 -19.66 -8.90
C CYS A 49 15.25 -19.33 -7.82
N VAL A 50 15.69 -18.54 -6.84
CA VAL A 50 14.84 -17.89 -5.85
C VAL A 50 15.05 -16.39 -5.96
N ALA A 51 13.97 -15.66 -6.26
CA ALA A 51 13.98 -14.20 -6.23
C ALA A 51 13.62 -13.71 -4.82
N TYR A 52 14.45 -12.83 -4.26
CA TYR A 52 14.33 -12.39 -2.87
C TYR A 52 14.77 -10.95 -2.66
N VAL A 53 14.36 -10.38 -1.53
CA VAL A 53 14.89 -9.12 -1.01
C VAL A 53 15.74 -9.40 0.22
N ASP A 54 16.91 -8.76 0.31
CA ASP A 54 17.74 -8.77 1.52
C ASP A 54 17.38 -7.58 2.41
N THR A 55 16.78 -7.87 3.58
CA THR A 55 16.39 -6.87 4.57
C THR A 55 17.54 -6.47 5.52
N GLY A 56 18.72 -7.09 5.36
CA GLY A 56 19.84 -7.00 6.30
C GLY A 56 19.73 -7.99 7.47
N GLY A 57 18.51 -8.36 7.89
CA GLY A 57 18.26 -9.40 8.90
C GLY A 57 17.81 -10.74 8.31
N ALA A 58 17.20 -10.71 7.13
CA ALA A 58 16.62 -11.87 6.48
C ALA A 58 16.58 -11.72 4.95
N TRP A 59 16.71 -12.85 4.26
CA TRP A 59 16.34 -13.01 2.86
C TRP A 59 14.86 -13.41 2.77
N VAL A 60 14.05 -12.54 2.17
CA VAL A 60 12.61 -12.76 2.02
C VAL A 60 12.32 -13.06 0.56
N ALA A 61 12.00 -14.31 0.26
CA ALA A 61 11.68 -14.75 -1.09
C ALA A 61 10.25 -14.36 -1.48
N ALA A 62 10.07 -14.05 -2.76
CA ALA A 62 8.77 -13.81 -3.37
C ALA A 62 8.19 -15.11 -3.96
N GLY A 63 7.26 -15.72 -3.23
CA GLY A 63 6.63 -16.98 -3.61
C GLY A 63 7.50 -18.20 -3.36
N ALA A 64 7.20 -19.29 -4.07
CA ALA A 64 8.02 -20.49 -4.07
C ALA A 64 9.24 -20.32 -5.02
N PRO A 65 10.26 -21.19 -4.93
CA PRO A 65 11.32 -21.21 -5.93
C PRO A 65 10.78 -21.31 -7.37
N ILE A 66 11.43 -20.61 -8.30
CA ILE A 66 11.14 -20.70 -9.73
C ILE A 66 11.94 -21.89 -10.26
N ALA A 67 11.32 -23.07 -10.22
CA ALA A 67 11.92 -24.34 -10.60
C ALA A 67 10.84 -25.37 -10.99
N ALA A 68 11.27 -26.51 -11.56
CA ALA A 68 10.43 -27.68 -11.75
C ALA A 68 9.77 -28.12 -10.43
N ALA A 69 8.57 -28.72 -10.50
CA ALA A 69 7.74 -28.98 -9.31
C ALA A 69 8.42 -29.94 -8.32
N GLU A 70 9.22 -30.84 -8.85
CA GLU A 70 9.96 -31.90 -8.17
C GLU A 70 11.16 -31.34 -7.41
N ARG A 71 11.71 -30.21 -7.88
CA ARG A 71 12.89 -29.56 -7.31
C ARG A 71 12.56 -28.48 -6.28
N LEU A 72 11.29 -28.11 -6.12
CA LEU A 72 10.88 -27.03 -5.23
C LEU A 72 11.41 -27.18 -3.80
N VAL A 73 11.37 -28.41 -3.25
CA VAL A 73 11.82 -28.68 -1.87
C VAL A 73 13.34 -28.60 -1.76
N GLU A 74 14.06 -29.20 -2.72
CA GLU A 74 15.53 -29.16 -2.81
C GLU A 74 16.03 -27.71 -2.88
N VAL A 75 15.55 -26.94 -3.86
CA VAL A 75 15.97 -25.56 -4.11
C VAL A 75 15.65 -24.66 -2.92
N ALA A 76 14.49 -24.83 -2.29
CA ALA A 76 14.14 -24.04 -1.12
C ALA A 76 15.09 -24.32 0.05
N ARG A 77 15.45 -25.58 0.31
CA ARG A 77 16.40 -25.93 1.38
C ARG A 77 17.78 -25.32 1.13
N ALA A 78 18.30 -25.47 -0.09
CA ALA A 78 19.59 -24.91 -0.47
C ALA A 78 19.60 -23.37 -0.38
N PHE A 79 18.49 -22.70 -0.73
CA PHE A 79 18.35 -21.26 -0.52
C PHE A 79 18.37 -20.85 0.96
N VAL A 80 17.70 -21.61 1.84
CA VAL A 80 17.71 -21.35 3.29
C VAL A 80 19.12 -21.54 3.86
N GLU A 81 19.85 -22.55 3.42
CA GLU A 81 21.25 -22.79 3.80
C GLU A 81 22.18 -21.68 3.31
N ALA A 82 21.99 -21.20 2.08
CA ALA A 82 22.72 -20.06 1.54
C ALA A 82 22.45 -18.78 2.34
N ALA A 83 21.19 -18.52 2.71
CA ALA A 83 20.83 -17.39 3.57
C ALA A 83 21.50 -17.50 4.96
N ALA A 84 21.49 -18.69 5.55
CA ALA A 84 22.14 -18.94 6.85
C ALA A 84 23.65 -18.71 6.78
N THR A 85 24.30 -19.16 5.71
CA THR A 85 25.73 -18.92 5.44
C THR A 85 26.05 -17.43 5.31
N ALA A 86 25.13 -16.64 4.75
CA ALA A 86 25.22 -15.18 4.69
C ALA A 86 24.86 -14.47 6.01
N GLY A 87 24.62 -15.21 7.10
CA GLY A 87 24.22 -14.66 8.39
C GLY A 87 22.81 -14.03 8.35
N ARG A 88 21.91 -14.59 7.53
CA ARG A 88 20.54 -14.12 7.34
C ARG A 88 19.54 -15.22 7.70
N ARG A 89 18.38 -14.80 8.22
CA ARG A 89 17.20 -15.69 8.27
C ARG A 89 16.60 -15.81 6.88
N ALA A 90 15.71 -16.78 6.66
CA ALA A 90 14.98 -16.92 5.41
C ALA A 90 13.49 -17.18 5.65
N CYS A 91 12.65 -16.57 4.81
CA CYS A 91 11.23 -16.89 4.71
C CYS A 91 10.73 -16.67 3.28
N LEU A 92 9.61 -17.30 2.93
CA LEU A 92 9.00 -17.26 1.61
C LEU A 92 7.60 -16.70 1.73
N PHE A 93 7.41 -15.48 1.23
CA PHE A 93 6.15 -14.75 1.31
C PHE A 93 5.34 -14.97 0.04
N GLY A 94 4.05 -15.29 0.15
CA GLY A 94 3.18 -15.43 -1.02
C GLY A 94 3.24 -16.82 -1.65
N ALA A 95 3.61 -17.85 -0.88
CA ALA A 95 3.61 -19.23 -1.35
C ALA A 95 2.18 -19.80 -1.41
N GLU A 96 1.93 -20.66 -2.39
CA GLU A 96 0.67 -21.40 -2.57
C GLU A 96 0.82 -22.86 -2.09
N ALA A 97 -0.31 -23.57 -1.98
CA ALA A 97 -0.39 -24.99 -1.58
C ALA A 97 0.60 -25.89 -2.33
N ARG A 98 0.82 -25.63 -3.63
CA ARG A 98 1.79 -26.33 -4.49
C ARG A 98 3.19 -26.42 -3.88
N PHE A 99 3.58 -25.45 -3.04
CA PHE A 99 4.84 -25.46 -2.30
C PHE A 99 4.64 -25.80 -0.83
N SER A 100 3.71 -25.12 -0.15
CA SER A 100 3.58 -25.22 1.31
C SER A 100 3.19 -26.63 1.80
N GLU A 101 2.51 -27.43 0.98
CA GLU A 101 2.14 -28.81 1.31
C GLU A 101 3.27 -29.82 1.05
N ARG A 102 4.30 -29.44 0.29
CA ARG A 102 5.42 -30.33 -0.08
C ARG A 102 6.64 -30.16 0.82
N VAL A 103 6.82 -28.95 1.35
CA VAL A 103 7.96 -28.63 2.19
C VAL A 103 7.61 -28.91 3.66
N PRO A 104 8.48 -29.59 4.44
CA PRO A 104 8.21 -29.92 5.84
C PRO A 104 8.42 -28.71 6.78
N TRP A 105 7.88 -27.56 6.41
CA TRP A 105 8.07 -26.27 7.07
C TRP A 105 6.75 -25.72 7.60
N ARG A 106 6.82 -24.66 8.41
CA ARG A 106 5.60 -24.03 8.93
C ARG A 106 5.06 -23.06 7.89
N ALA A 107 3.78 -23.24 7.53
CA ALA A 107 3.05 -22.35 6.65
C ALA A 107 1.99 -21.56 7.45
N MET A 108 2.07 -20.24 7.42
CA MET A 108 1.10 -19.34 8.05
C MET A 108 0.21 -18.72 6.98
N LEU A 109 -1.11 -18.93 7.06
CA LEU A 109 -2.05 -18.25 6.17
C LEU A 109 -1.98 -16.73 6.38
N ILE A 110 -1.69 -15.99 5.31
CA ILE A 110 -1.60 -14.52 5.30
C ILE A 110 -2.72 -13.85 4.49
N GLY A 111 -3.54 -14.64 3.79
CA GLY A 111 -4.71 -14.18 3.07
C GLY A 111 -5.10 -15.16 1.99
N GLU A 112 -5.97 -14.72 1.08
CA GLU A 112 -6.46 -15.52 -0.04
C GLU A 112 -6.40 -14.69 -1.32
N GLN A 113 -6.23 -15.33 -2.47
CA GLN A 113 -6.36 -14.68 -3.77
C GLN A 113 -7.58 -15.21 -4.50
N PRO A 114 -8.37 -14.34 -5.14
CA PRO A 114 -9.49 -14.75 -5.97
C PRO A 114 -8.99 -15.27 -7.32
N VAL A 115 -9.68 -16.26 -7.87
CA VAL A 115 -9.34 -16.89 -9.14
C VAL A 115 -10.55 -16.95 -10.05
N TRP A 116 -10.33 -16.68 -11.33
CA TRP A 116 -11.31 -16.81 -12.40
C TRP A 116 -10.81 -17.68 -13.53
N ASP A 117 -11.71 -18.46 -14.11
CA ASP A 117 -11.65 -18.91 -15.50
C ASP A 117 -12.26 -17.79 -16.38
N PRO A 118 -11.46 -17.09 -17.20
CA PRO A 118 -11.96 -15.95 -17.97
C PRO A 118 -13.02 -16.36 -19.00
N ALA A 119 -13.07 -17.62 -19.46
CA ALA A 119 -14.12 -18.10 -20.37
C ALA A 119 -15.52 -18.01 -19.72
N ARG A 120 -15.60 -18.09 -18.39
CA ARG A 120 -16.84 -17.98 -17.61
C ARG A 120 -17.22 -16.55 -17.26
N TRP A 121 -16.41 -15.55 -17.64
CA TRP A 121 -16.68 -14.16 -17.31
C TRP A 121 -18.04 -13.66 -17.80
N GLY A 122 -18.49 -14.15 -18.97
CA GLY A 122 -19.82 -13.88 -19.50
C GLY A 122 -20.96 -14.28 -18.54
N ASP A 123 -20.83 -15.44 -17.88
CA ASP A 123 -21.79 -15.92 -16.88
C ASP A 123 -21.77 -15.09 -15.60
N VAL A 124 -20.58 -14.68 -15.15
CA VAL A 124 -20.42 -13.76 -14.03
C VAL A 124 -21.18 -12.45 -14.29
N LEU A 125 -21.03 -11.88 -15.49
CA LEU A 125 -21.76 -10.67 -15.87
C LEU A 125 -23.27 -10.91 -15.96
N ARG A 126 -23.73 -12.02 -16.54
CA ARG A 126 -25.17 -12.36 -16.62
C ARG A 126 -25.79 -12.58 -15.24
N SER A 127 -25.04 -13.13 -14.30
CA SER A 127 -25.54 -13.42 -12.95
C SER A 127 -25.50 -12.21 -12.01
N SER A 128 -24.70 -11.17 -12.29
CA SER A 128 -24.53 -10.00 -11.42
C SER A 128 -25.17 -8.72 -11.98
N ARG A 129 -26.42 -8.44 -11.60
CA ARG A 129 -27.11 -7.18 -11.95
C ARG A 129 -26.30 -5.95 -11.54
N ARG A 130 -25.69 -5.99 -10.34
CA ARG A 130 -24.87 -4.89 -9.81
C ARG A 130 -23.68 -4.58 -10.70
N LEU A 131 -22.98 -5.61 -11.20
CA LEU A 131 -21.81 -5.44 -12.06
C LEU A 131 -22.23 -4.87 -13.43
N ARG A 132 -23.30 -5.40 -14.04
CA ARG A 132 -23.84 -4.86 -15.29
C ARG A 132 -24.24 -3.38 -15.16
N GLU A 133 -24.84 -3.01 -14.03
CA GLU A 133 -25.19 -1.63 -13.73
C GLU A 133 -23.96 -0.71 -13.59
N GLN A 134 -22.85 -1.18 -13.00
CA GLN A 134 -21.60 -0.40 -12.97
C GLN A 134 -21.06 -0.16 -14.38
N LEU A 135 -21.00 -1.21 -15.22
CA LEU A 135 -20.54 -1.09 -16.60
C LEU A 135 -21.43 -0.15 -17.43
N ARG A 136 -22.76 -0.29 -17.31
CA ARG A 136 -23.74 0.58 -17.98
C ARG A 136 -23.58 2.03 -17.57
N ARG A 137 -23.40 2.31 -16.27
CA ARG A 137 -23.21 3.68 -15.75
C ARG A 137 -21.89 4.29 -16.21
N ALA A 138 -20.81 3.52 -16.25
CA ALA A 138 -19.53 4.00 -16.75
C ALA A 138 -19.62 4.37 -18.23
N ARG A 139 -20.21 3.49 -19.05
CA ARG A 139 -20.47 3.76 -20.49
C ARG A 139 -21.37 4.99 -20.71
N ALA A 140 -22.46 5.11 -19.95
CA ALA A 140 -23.36 6.27 -20.03
C ALA A 140 -22.68 7.59 -19.64
N LYS A 141 -21.59 7.53 -18.87
CA LYS A 141 -20.75 8.67 -18.51
C LYS A 141 -19.55 8.85 -19.45
N GLY A 142 -19.55 8.18 -20.60
CA GLY A 142 -18.53 8.32 -21.64
C GLY A 142 -17.20 7.64 -21.35
N VAL A 143 -17.14 6.70 -20.40
CA VAL A 143 -15.92 5.92 -20.18
C VAL A 143 -15.78 4.88 -21.29
N VAL A 144 -14.60 4.80 -21.90
CA VAL A 144 -14.24 3.79 -22.91
C VAL A 144 -12.96 3.09 -22.46
N ALA A 145 -12.95 1.76 -22.43
CA ALA A 145 -11.75 0.97 -22.15
C ALA A 145 -11.22 0.36 -23.45
N ARG A 146 -9.91 0.50 -23.69
CA ARG A 146 -9.23 -0.04 -24.87
C ARG A 146 -7.89 -0.66 -24.51
N ALA A 147 -7.51 -1.69 -25.25
CA ALA A 147 -6.16 -2.24 -25.21
C ALA A 147 -5.14 -1.21 -25.72
N VAL A 148 -3.92 -1.30 -25.21
CA VAL A 148 -2.78 -0.46 -25.60
C VAL A 148 -1.63 -1.35 -26.03
N SER A 149 -0.92 -0.94 -27.09
CA SER A 149 0.25 -1.68 -27.53
C SER A 149 1.40 -1.54 -26.52
N PRO A 150 2.17 -2.61 -26.26
CA PRO A 150 3.35 -2.51 -25.40
C PRO A 150 4.35 -1.42 -25.82
N GLY A 151 4.59 -1.28 -27.13
CA GLY A 151 5.54 -0.30 -27.66
C GLY A 151 5.18 1.14 -27.32
N GLU A 152 3.88 1.50 -27.31
CA GLU A 152 3.42 2.83 -26.91
C GLU A 152 3.69 3.14 -25.43
N LEU A 153 3.79 2.14 -24.56
CA LEU A 153 4.11 2.35 -23.13
C LEU A 153 5.59 2.15 -22.81
N GLU A 154 6.33 1.45 -23.66
CA GLU A 154 7.78 1.30 -23.56
C GLU A 154 8.50 2.58 -23.97
N ASP A 155 7.98 3.32 -24.96
CA ASP A 155 8.51 4.62 -25.37
C ASP A 155 8.25 5.70 -24.31
N ALA A 156 9.33 6.25 -23.74
CA ALA A 156 9.29 7.33 -22.74
C ALA A 156 8.64 8.63 -23.27
N GLU A 157 8.75 8.89 -24.57
CA GLU A 157 8.27 10.13 -25.19
C GLU A 157 6.80 10.06 -25.60
N SER A 158 6.25 8.85 -25.65
CA SER A 158 4.85 8.57 -25.94
C SER A 158 3.91 9.45 -25.12
N PRO A 159 3.00 10.21 -25.77
CA PRO A 159 1.99 11.00 -25.05
C PRO A 159 1.15 10.15 -24.09
N LEU A 160 0.81 8.92 -24.50
CA LEU A 160 0.01 8.01 -23.71
C LEU A 160 0.74 7.56 -22.44
N ARG A 161 2.02 7.21 -22.55
CA ARG A 161 2.84 6.86 -21.39
C ARG A 161 2.89 8.02 -20.39
N ARG A 162 3.11 9.24 -20.86
CA ARG A 162 3.10 10.44 -19.99
C ARG A 162 1.75 10.65 -19.30
N GLU A 163 0.63 10.35 -19.95
CA GLU A 163 -0.68 10.38 -19.28
C GLU A 163 -0.84 9.31 -18.20
N VAL A 164 -0.37 8.09 -18.47
CA VAL A 164 -0.35 6.99 -17.50
C VAL A 164 0.56 7.34 -16.31
N GLU A 165 1.75 7.88 -16.54
CA GLU A 165 2.66 8.32 -15.47
C GLU A 165 2.02 9.42 -14.60
N ARG A 166 1.29 10.37 -15.21
CA ARG A 166 0.53 11.37 -14.44
C ARG A 166 -0.57 10.72 -13.61
N LEU A 167 -1.30 9.75 -14.17
CA LEU A 167 -2.31 8.98 -13.43
C LEU A 167 -1.68 8.23 -12.26
N MET A 168 -0.55 7.56 -12.48
CA MET A 168 0.24 6.85 -11.46
C MET A 168 0.66 7.80 -10.34
N ALA A 169 1.20 8.97 -10.67
CA ALA A 169 1.61 9.98 -9.69
C ALA A 169 0.42 10.49 -8.86
N ARG A 170 -0.72 10.79 -9.51
CA ARG A 170 -1.95 11.20 -8.82
C ARG A 170 -2.47 10.10 -7.90
N TRP A 171 -2.55 8.86 -8.40
CA TRP A 171 -2.96 7.70 -7.62
C TRP A 171 -2.04 7.50 -6.40
N ALA A 172 -0.73 7.52 -6.58
CA ALA A 172 0.24 7.36 -5.51
C ALA A 172 0.14 8.48 -4.47
N SER A 173 -0.10 9.72 -4.90
CA SER A 173 -0.29 10.87 -3.99
C SER A 173 -1.59 10.80 -3.18
N SER A 174 -2.59 10.08 -3.68
CA SER A 174 -3.88 9.90 -2.99
C SER A 174 -3.85 8.84 -1.89
N ARG A 175 -2.80 7.99 -1.86
CA ARG A 175 -2.67 6.92 -0.87
C ARG A 175 -2.17 7.47 0.48
N PRO A 176 -2.76 7.04 1.61
CA PRO A 176 -2.39 7.52 2.94
C PRO A 176 -1.00 7.02 3.40
N MET A 177 -0.51 5.95 2.80
CA MET A 177 0.73 5.28 3.19
C MET A 177 1.87 5.59 2.22
N ALA A 178 3.11 5.56 2.72
CA ALA A 178 4.27 5.63 1.86
C ALA A 178 4.29 4.46 0.85
N PRO A 179 4.87 4.63 -0.35
CA PRO A 179 5.01 3.55 -1.33
C PRO A 179 5.75 2.37 -0.69
N MET A 180 5.18 1.18 -0.86
CA MET A 180 5.81 -0.07 -0.44
C MET A 180 6.66 -0.64 -1.58
N GLY A 181 7.69 -1.38 -1.22
CA GLY A 181 8.42 -2.26 -2.15
C GLY A 181 7.86 -3.67 -2.13
N PHE A 182 8.58 -4.60 -2.76
CA PHE A 182 8.34 -6.04 -2.64
C PHE A 182 6.92 -6.48 -3.09
N LEU A 183 6.77 -6.91 -4.36
CA LEU A 183 5.51 -7.43 -4.95
C LEU A 183 4.34 -6.43 -5.05
N VAL A 184 4.54 -5.17 -4.70
CA VAL A 184 3.50 -4.12 -4.77
C VAL A 184 4.05 -2.82 -5.36
N GLN A 185 5.15 -2.92 -6.09
CA GLN A 185 5.76 -1.79 -6.77
C GLN A 185 4.96 -1.44 -8.00
N LEU A 186 5.18 -0.24 -8.51
CA LEU A 186 4.53 0.23 -9.72
C LEU A 186 5.59 0.45 -10.79
N GLU A 187 6.00 -0.65 -11.44
CA GLU A 187 6.93 -0.65 -12.58
C GLU A 187 6.25 -1.18 -13.86
N PRO A 188 5.10 -0.60 -14.28
CA PRO A 188 4.30 -1.17 -15.36
C PRO A 188 5.01 -1.17 -16.71
N PHE A 189 6.07 -0.38 -16.90
CA PHE A 189 6.79 -0.26 -18.16
C PHE A 189 7.96 -1.25 -18.29
N SER A 190 8.34 -1.92 -17.21
CA SER A 190 9.41 -2.92 -17.26
C SER A 190 8.89 -4.19 -17.93
N PHE A 191 9.69 -4.75 -18.86
CA PHE A 191 9.29 -5.91 -19.67
C PHE A 191 7.93 -5.68 -20.35
N ALA A 192 7.75 -4.49 -20.94
CA ALA A 192 6.47 -4.07 -21.50
C ALA A 192 5.91 -5.07 -22.53
N GLY A 193 6.78 -5.66 -23.36
CA GLY A 193 6.39 -6.67 -24.36
C GLY A 193 5.72 -7.92 -23.79
N GLU A 194 5.96 -8.27 -22.52
CA GLU A 194 5.32 -9.41 -21.86
C GLU A 194 3.96 -9.04 -21.24
N ARG A 195 3.65 -7.75 -21.09
CA ARG A 195 2.48 -7.25 -20.39
C ARG A 195 1.28 -7.08 -21.33
N ARG A 196 0.08 -7.00 -20.74
CA ARG A 196 -1.15 -6.57 -21.40
C ARG A 196 -1.64 -5.30 -20.74
N TYR A 197 -1.93 -4.28 -21.55
CA TYR A 197 -2.32 -2.97 -21.04
C TYR A 197 -3.73 -2.61 -21.50
N VAL A 198 -4.47 -2.00 -20.58
CA VAL A 198 -5.78 -1.42 -20.86
C VAL A 198 -5.83 -0.04 -20.24
N VAL A 199 -6.23 0.96 -21.03
CA VAL A 199 -6.55 2.30 -20.52
C VAL A 199 -8.04 2.52 -20.55
N ALA A 200 -8.54 3.27 -19.58
CA ALA A 200 -9.90 3.80 -19.56
C ALA A 200 -9.84 5.30 -19.77
N GLU A 201 -10.53 5.78 -20.79
CA GLU A 201 -10.57 7.18 -21.20
C GLU A 201 -11.97 7.75 -20.96
N ALA A 202 -12.06 9.00 -20.51
CA ALA A 202 -13.31 9.73 -20.38
C ALA A 202 -13.05 11.22 -20.61
N GLY A 203 -13.85 11.86 -21.48
CA GLY A 203 -13.68 13.27 -21.81
C GLY A 203 -12.31 13.59 -22.43
N GLY A 204 -11.73 12.65 -23.18
CA GLY A 204 -10.44 12.82 -23.85
C GLY A 204 -9.20 12.67 -22.96
N ALA A 205 -9.35 12.19 -21.72
CA ALA A 205 -8.23 11.98 -20.79
C ALA A 205 -8.21 10.54 -20.27
N VAL A 206 -7.01 10.00 -20.01
CA VAL A 206 -6.84 8.73 -19.28
C VAL A 206 -7.26 8.90 -17.81
N VAL A 207 -8.33 8.20 -17.43
CA VAL A 207 -8.95 8.21 -16.10
C VAL A 207 -8.79 6.86 -15.36
N GLY A 208 -8.28 5.84 -16.03
CA GLY A 208 -7.96 4.55 -15.44
C GLY A 208 -6.92 3.79 -16.26
N PHE A 209 -6.18 2.91 -15.60
CA PHE A 209 -5.13 2.11 -16.20
C PHE A 209 -5.08 0.73 -15.55
N LEU A 210 -4.88 -0.29 -16.37
CA LEU A 210 -4.66 -1.66 -15.94
C LEU A 210 -3.43 -2.21 -16.67
N ALA A 211 -2.51 -2.82 -15.90
CA ALA A 211 -1.46 -3.68 -16.44
C ALA A 211 -1.67 -5.09 -15.92
N ALA A 212 -1.64 -6.07 -16.82
CA ALA A 212 -1.66 -7.48 -16.51
C ALA A 212 -0.34 -8.15 -16.91
N VAL A 213 0.12 -9.08 -16.09
CA VAL A 213 1.35 -9.84 -16.28
C VAL A 213 1.04 -11.33 -16.42
N PRO A 214 1.83 -12.09 -17.17
CA PRO A 214 1.61 -13.51 -17.36
C PRO A 214 1.93 -14.33 -16.11
N VAL A 215 1.15 -15.38 -15.90
CA VAL A 215 1.46 -16.50 -15.00
C VAL A 215 1.69 -17.72 -15.89
N TYR A 216 2.89 -17.80 -16.45
CA TYR A 216 3.20 -18.66 -17.60
C TYR A 216 2.85 -20.13 -17.38
N ALA A 217 3.25 -20.72 -16.24
CA ALA A 217 3.00 -22.13 -15.96
C ALA A 217 1.52 -22.47 -15.74
N ARG A 218 0.65 -21.44 -15.67
CA ARG A 218 -0.80 -21.56 -15.53
C ARG A 218 -1.56 -21.09 -16.76
N ARG A 219 -0.86 -20.67 -17.83
CA ARG A 219 -1.46 -20.06 -19.02
C ARG A 219 -2.49 -18.99 -18.64
N GLY A 220 -2.07 -18.07 -17.78
CA GLY A 220 -2.98 -17.10 -17.18
C GLY A 220 -2.40 -15.70 -17.01
N LEU A 221 -3.21 -14.81 -16.45
CA LEU A 221 -2.87 -13.42 -16.22
C LEU A 221 -3.09 -13.04 -14.75
N PHE A 222 -2.14 -12.30 -14.19
CA PHE A 222 -2.33 -11.54 -12.96
C PHE A 222 -2.58 -10.09 -13.34
N LEU A 223 -3.76 -9.57 -13.00
CA LEU A 223 -4.11 -8.15 -13.14
C LEU A 223 -3.42 -7.38 -12.00
N GLU A 224 -2.14 -7.06 -12.22
CA GLU A 224 -1.20 -6.52 -11.23
C GLU A 224 -1.54 -5.08 -10.84
N ASP A 225 -1.54 -4.19 -11.82
CA ASP A 225 -1.76 -2.77 -11.58
C ASP A 225 -3.17 -2.41 -11.97
N LEU A 226 -3.93 -1.85 -11.02
CA LEU A 226 -5.31 -1.41 -11.25
C LEU A 226 -5.51 -0.02 -10.68
N LEU A 227 -5.29 0.98 -11.54
CA LEU A 227 -5.29 2.39 -11.18
C LEU A 227 -6.56 3.06 -11.67
N ARG A 228 -7.12 3.92 -10.82
CA ARG A 228 -8.29 4.74 -11.13
C ARG A 228 -8.08 6.13 -10.58
N ASP A 229 -8.36 7.14 -11.41
CA ASP A 229 -8.38 8.52 -10.97
C ASP A 229 -9.54 8.73 -9.98
N PRO A 230 -9.36 9.46 -8.86
CA PRO A 230 -10.44 9.76 -7.93
C PRO A 230 -11.65 10.45 -8.56
N SER A 231 -11.44 11.23 -9.63
CA SER A 231 -12.50 11.90 -10.39
C SER A 231 -13.20 11.00 -11.40
N ALA A 232 -12.65 9.82 -11.69
CA ALA A 232 -13.20 8.91 -12.70
C ALA A 232 -14.62 8.44 -12.34
N PRO A 233 -15.51 8.25 -13.31
CA PRO A 233 -16.84 7.70 -13.07
C PRO A 233 -16.84 6.35 -12.33
N ASN A 234 -17.85 6.12 -11.50
CA ASN A 234 -18.08 4.80 -10.90
C ASN A 234 -18.31 3.76 -12.01
N GLY A 235 -17.69 2.60 -11.86
CA GLY A 235 -17.66 1.54 -12.87
C GLY A 235 -16.41 1.54 -13.77
N THR A 236 -15.55 2.57 -13.69
CA THR A 236 -14.31 2.63 -14.51
C THR A 236 -13.39 1.43 -14.24
N THR A 237 -13.17 1.09 -12.98
CA THR A 237 -12.34 -0.06 -12.59
C THR A 237 -12.95 -1.38 -13.06
N GLU A 238 -14.26 -1.53 -12.91
CA GLU A 238 -15.00 -2.70 -13.42
C GLU A 238 -14.90 -2.81 -14.93
N MET A 239 -14.84 -1.69 -15.66
CA MET A 239 -14.69 -1.68 -17.12
C MET A 239 -13.29 -2.10 -17.57
N LEU A 240 -12.25 -1.70 -16.83
CA LEU A 240 -10.89 -2.19 -17.07
C LEU A 240 -10.82 -3.71 -16.87
N VAL A 241 -11.38 -4.21 -15.77
CA VAL A 241 -11.43 -5.66 -15.49
C VAL A 241 -12.27 -6.40 -16.54
N ASP A 242 -13.43 -5.86 -16.94
CA ASP A 242 -14.27 -6.46 -17.98
C ASP A 242 -13.52 -6.59 -19.31
N HIS A 243 -12.80 -5.54 -19.72
CA HIS A 243 -11.97 -5.59 -20.92
C HIS A 243 -10.87 -6.64 -20.79
N ALA A 244 -10.10 -6.63 -19.70
CA ALA A 244 -9.01 -7.58 -19.47
C ALA A 244 -9.49 -9.04 -19.42
N MET A 245 -10.64 -9.32 -18.80
CA MET A 245 -11.22 -10.67 -18.75
C MET A 245 -11.66 -11.16 -20.14
N ARG A 246 -12.25 -10.28 -20.96
CA ARG A 246 -12.63 -10.61 -22.34
C ARG A 246 -11.43 -10.86 -23.22
N THR A 247 -10.38 -10.04 -23.08
CA THR A 247 -9.10 -10.27 -23.77
C THR A 247 -8.50 -11.60 -23.34
N ALA A 248 -8.43 -11.88 -22.04
CA ALA A 248 -7.93 -13.14 -21.52
C ALA A 248 -8.71 -14.36 -22.05
N ALA A 249 -10.04 -14.25 -22.15
CA ALA A 249 -10.88 -15.29 -22.72
C ALA A 249 -10.61 -15.50 -24.23
N ALA A 250 -10.42 -14.42 -24.98
CA ALA A 250 -10.08 -14.47 -26.40
C ALA A 250 -8.67 -15.03 -26.65
N GLU A 251 -7.73 -14.80 -25.73
CA GLU A 251 -6.39 -15.39 -25.71
C GLU A 251 -6.36 -16.82 -25.14
N GLU A 252 -7.52 -17.43 -24.86
CA GLU A 252 -7.65 -18.77 -24.28
C GLU A 252 -6.85 -18.98 -22.98
N CYS A 253 -6.76 -17.93 -22.16
CA CYS A 253 -6.19 -18.02 -20.82
C CYS A 253 -7.07 -18.92 -19.94
N LEU A 254 -6.45 -19.72 -19.09
CA LEU A 254 -7.13 -20.66 -18.19
C LEU A 254 -7.26 -20.11 -16.77
N TYR A 255 -6.60 -18.99 -16.49
CA TYR A 255 -6.44 -18.47 -15.15
C TYR A 255 -6.34 -16.94 -15.19
N VAL A 256 -7.17 -16.26 -14.40
CA VAL A 256 -6.98 -14.86 -14.08
C VAL A 256 -7.05 -14.66 -12.56
N THR A 257 -6.24 -13.75 -12.04
CA THR A 257 -6.34 -13.30 -10.64
C THR A 257 -6.13 -11.80 -10.50
N LEU A 258 -6.63 -11.26 -9.39
CA LEU A 258 -6.35 -9.89 -8.91
C LEU A 258 -5.35 -9.92 -7.74
N GLY A 259 -4.69 -11.05 -7.52
CA GLY A 259 -3.67 -11.25 -6.49
C GLY A 259 -4.23 -11.29 -5.07
N LEU A 260 -3.32 -11.26 -4.09
CA LEU A 260 -3.63 -11.41 -2.67
C LEU A 260 -4.68 -10.38 -2.17
N ALA A 261 -5.70 -10.86 -1.48
CA ALA A 261 -6.49 -10.08 -0.52
C ALA A 261 -5.89 -10.35 0.88
N PRO A 262 -5.05 -9.44 1.42
CA PRO A 262 -4.33 -9.73 2.65
C PRO A 262 -5.30 -9.88 3.81
N LEU A 263 -5.02 -10.86 4.67
CA LEU A 263 -5.79 -11.17 5.87
C LEU A 263 -7.24 -11.60 5.60
N ALA A 264 -7.57 -11.97 4.36
CA ALA A 264 -8.80 -12.68 4.01
C ALA A 264 -8.78 -14.14 4.48
N GLY A 265 -9.95 -14.77 4.58
CA GLY A 265 -10.07 -16.16 4.99
C GLY A 265 -9.87 -16.44 6.49
N PRO A 266 -9.62 -17.69 6.87
CA PRO A 266 -9.50 -18.14 8.25
C PRO A 266 -8.13 -17.82 8.89
N VAL A 267 -7.67 -16.57 8.79
CA VAL A 267 -6.42 -16.12 9.42
C VAL A 267 -6.47 -16.15 10.95
N ARG A 268 -5.30 -16.36 11.56
CA ARG A 268 -5.09 -16.40 13.02
C ARG A 268 -5.63 -15.15 13.72
N ARG A 269 -6.11 -15.31 14.96
CA ARG A 269 -6.73 -14.22 15.76
C ARG A 269 -5.85 -12.97 15.87
N GLY A 270 -4.55 -13.13 16.10
CA GLY A 270 -3.61 -11.99 16.19
C GLY A 270 -3.50 -11.19 14.89
N LEU A 271 -3.45 -11.87 13.73
CA LEU A 271 -3.44 -11.21 12.42
C LEU A 271 -4.78 -10.51 12.14
N ARG A 272 -5.90 -11.10 12.55
CA ARG A 272 -7.22 -10.47 12.44
C ARG A 272 -7.33 -9.22 13.30
N ALA A 273 -6.72 -9.21 14.49
CA ALA A 273 -6.63 -8.01 15.32
C ALA A 273 -5.77 -6.94 14.64
N ALA A 274 -4.62 -7.32 14.06
CA ALA A 274 -3.76 -6.40 13.30
C ALA A 274 -4.49 -5.81 12.08
N GLN A 275 -5.32 -6.59 11.36
CA GLN A 275 -6.16 -6.09 10.28
C GLN A 275 -7.09 -4.97 10.75
N ARG A 276 -7.75 -5.15 11.90
CA ARG A 276 -8.67 -4.17 12.48
C ARG A 276 -7.95 -2.90 12.91
N LEU A 277 -6.78 -3.03 13.53
CA LEU A 277 -5.95 -1.90 13.95
C LEU A 277 -5.37 -1.14 12.74
N GLY A 278 -5.00 -1.84 11.67
CA GLY A 278 -4.43 -1.28 10.45
C GLY A 278 -5.46 -0.76 9.43
N ALA A 279 -6.77 -0.91 9.67
CA ALA A 279 -7.82 -0.62 8.71
C ALA A 279 -7.85 0.85 8.22
N ARG A 280 -7.28 1.78 9.02
CA ARG A 280 -7.16 3.20 8.64
C ARG A 280 -5.97 3.49 7.73
N LEU A 281 -4.93 2.65 7.78
CA LEU A 281 -3.75 2.75 6.92
C LEU A 281 -3.96 2.04 5.58
N TYR A 282 -4.70 0.93 5.61
CA TYR A 282 -4.96 0.12 4.44
C TYR A 282 -6.36 -0.51 4.50
N ASP A 283 -7.14 -0.29 3.44
CA ASP A 283 -8.51 -0.79 3.34
C ASP A 283 -8.56 -2.27 2.91
N PHE A 284 -8.18 -3.16 3.82
CA PHE A 284 -8.19 -4.61 3.58
C PHE A 284 -9.58 -5.13 3.22
N GLN A 285 -10.62 -4.64 3.91
CA GLN A 285 -11.99 -5.10 3.73
C GLN A 285 -12.59 -4.61 2.42
N GLY A 286 -12.38 -3.35 2.06
CA GLY A 286 -12.83 -2.80 0.79
C GLY A 286 -12.12 -3.47 -0.40
N LEU A 287 -10.83 -3.79 -0.27
CA LEU A 287 -10.11 -4.58 -1.29
C LEU A 287 -10.71 -5.98 -1.45
N TYR A 288 -10.94 -6.70 -0.35
CA TYR A 288 -11.59 -8.01 -0.38
C TYR A 288 -13.00 -7.92 -0.98
N ALA A 289 -13.82 -6.97 -0.53
CA ALA A 289 -15.18 -6.77 -1.03
C ALA A 289 -15.20 -6.39 -2.52
N PHE A 290 -14.23 -5.59 -2.97
CA PHE A 290 -14.03 -5.28 -4.39
C PHE A 290 -13.76 -6.55 -5.20
N LYS A 291 -12.87 -7.43 -4.73
CA LYS A 291 -12.55 -8.69 -5.40
C LYS A 291 -13.75 -9.66 -5.38
N ALA A 292 -14.40 -9.80 -4.22
CA ALA A 292 -15.57 -10.65 -4.04
C ALA A 292 -16.77 -10.25 -4.92
N LYS A 293 -16.99 -8.94 -5.14
CA LYS A 293 -18.11 -8.48 -5.99
C LYS A 293 -17.97 -8.91 -7.46
N LEU A 294 -16.75 -9.24 -7.89
CA LEU A 294 -16.44 -9.76 -9.23
C LEU A 294 -16.65 -11.28 -9.31
N ARG A 295 -17.21 -11.91 -8.26
CA ARG A 295 -17.62 -13.33 -8.20
C ARG A 295 -16.55 -14.29 -8.73
N PRO A 296 -15.40 -14.42 -8.05
CA PRO A 296 -14.41 -15.44 -8.39
C PRO A 296 -14.99 -16.84 -8.32
N ASP A 297 -14.44 -17.74 -9.14
CA ASP A 297 -14.75 -19.17 -9.10
C ASP A 297 -14.28 -19.81 -7.79
N SER A 298 -13.13 -19.36 -7.28
CA SER A 298 -12.57 -19.83 -6.01
C SER A 298 -11.66 -18.81 -5.35
N TRP A 299 -11.36 -19.06 -4.07
CA TRP A 299 -10.36 -18.35 -3.29
C TRP A 299 -9.23 -19.31 -2.93
N VAL A 300 -8.01 -18.99 -3.35
CA VAL A 300 -6.82 -19.82 -3.12
C VAL A 300 -6.05 -19.27 -1.93
N PRO A 301 -5.71 -20.09 -0.93
CA PRO A 301 -4.98 -19.65 0.26
C PRO A 301 -3.52 -19.31 -0.08
N ILE A 302 -3.03 -18.24 0.53
CA ILE A 302 -1.67 -17.73 0.37
C ILE A 302 -0.95 -17.72 1.71
N TYR A 303 0.28 -18.21 1.70
CA TYR A 303 1.05 -18.51 2.90
C TYR A 303 2.35 -17.71 2.98
N LEU A 304 2.73 -17.40 4.22
CA LEU A 304 4.09 -17.11 4.62
C LEU A 304 4.71 -18.40 5.17
N VAL A 305 5.72 -18.92 4.47
CA VAL A 305 6.40 -20.18 4.81
C VAL A 305 7.76 -19.88 5.39
N TYR A 306 8.14 -20.57 6.46
CA TYR A 306 9.43 -20.36 7.13
C TYR A 306 9.99 -21.68 7.68
N PRO A 307 11.33 -21.86 7.64
CA PRO A 307 11.99 -23.11 7.97
C PRO A 307 11.81 -23.51 9.46
N PRO A 308 12.10 -24.77 9.82
CA PRO A 308 12.00 -25.27 11.19
C PRO A 308 12.87 -24.46 12.15
N GLY A 309 12.45 -24.35 13.41
CA GLY A 309 13.10 -23.47 14.40
C GLY A 309 12.76 -21.98 14.25
N GLY A 310 12.20 -21.56 13.11
CA GLY A 310 11.69 -20.21 12.92
C GLY A 310 10.47 -19.88 13.79
N ARG A 311 10.40 -18.62 14.24
CA ARG A 311 9.26 -18.07 14.98
C ARG A 311 8.36 -17.27 14.04
N GLY A 312 7.06 -17.58 14.03
CA GLY A 312 6.11 -16.92 13.13
C GLY A 312 6.06 -15.39 13.26
N LEU A 313 6.24 -14.83 14.47
CA LEU A 313 6.31 -13.37 14.66
C LEU A 313 7.56 -12.76 14.01
N VAL A 314 8.69 -13.47 14.03
CA VAL A 314 9.93 -13.03 13.37
C VAL A 314 9.76 -13.09 11.86
N ALA A 315 9.15 -14.14 11.32
CA ALA A 315 8.85 -14.22 9.89
C ALA A 315 7.90 -13.09 9.42
N ILE A 316 6.91 -12.72 10.24
CA ILE A 316 6.05 -11.55 9.96
C ILE A 316 6.88 -10.26 9.95
N TYR A 317 7.75 -10.07 10.94
CA TYR A 317 8.64 -8.91 10.99
C TYR A 317 9.52 -8.83 9.75
N ASP A 318 10.16 -9.94 9.37
CA ASP A 318 11.03 -10.01 8.19
C ASP A 318 10.24 -9.69 6.91
N ALA A 319 9.02 -10.22 6.75
CA ALA A 319 8.15 -9.89 5.62
C ALA A 319 7.76 -8.40 5.60
N LEU A 320 7.36 -7.82 6.74
CA LEU A 320 7.03 -6.39 6.85
C LEU A 320 8.26 -5.51 6.54
N ALA A 321 9.45 -5.94 6.97
CA ALA A 321 10.70 -5.25 6.66
C ALA A 321 11.01 -5.25 5.16
N ALA A 322 10.66 -6.31 4.42
CA ALA A 322 10.80 -6.36 2.97
C ALA A 322 9.89 -5.34 2.26
N PHE A 323 8.64 -5.19 2.70
CA PHE A 323 7.73 -4.14 2.19
C PHE A 323 8.23 -2.72 2.49
N ALA A 324 8.87 -2.52 3.65
CA ALA A 324 9.20 -1.22 4.22
C ALA A 324 10.52 -0.59 3.71
N ARG A 325 10.93 -0.85 2.46
CA ARG A 325 12.12 -0.30 1.76
C ARG A 325 13.03 0.63 2.58
N GLY A 326 14.17 0.12 3.01
CA GLY A 326 15.14 0.90 3.81
C GLY A 326 14.81 1.00 5.30
N GLY A 327 13.88 0.17 5.78
CA GLY A 327 13.63 -0.10 7.20
C GLY A 327 12.29 0.43 7.71
N LEU A 328 11.69 -0.34 8.65
CA LEU A 328 10.37 -0.06 9.22
C LEU A 328 10.25 1.33 9.86
N LEU A 329 11.30 1.81 10.54
CA LEU A 329 11.30 3.14 11.17
C LEU A 329 11.20 4.25 10.13
N ARG A 330 12.01 4.18 9.08
CA ARG A 330 12.00 5.17 7.98
C ARG A 330 10.68 5.14 7.23
N PHE A 331 10.14 3.95 6.97
CA PHE A 331 8.83 3.78 6.36
C PHE A 331 7.69 4.34 7.22
N GLY A 332 7.73 4.08 8.54
CA GLY A 332 6.76 4.62 9.50
C GLY A 332 6.80 6.15 9.52
N LEU A 333 7.99 6.74 9.60
CA LEU A 333 8.15 8.20 9.55
C LEU A 333 7.68 8.78 8.22
N ALA A 334 8.02 8.17 7.09
CA ALA A 334 7.56 8.61 5.78
C ALA A 334 6.04 8.50 5.63
N THR A 335 5.42 7.46 6.20
CA THR A 335 3.97 7.28 6.22
C THR A 335 3.29 8.36 7.07
N LEU A 336 3.83 8.65 8.25
CA LEU A 336 3.35 9.75 9.09
C LEU A 336 3.44 11.09 8.33
N LEU A 337 4.57 11.40 7.71
CA LEU A 337 4.74 12.65 6.97
C LEU A 337 3.83 12.78 5.73
N ARG A 338 3.32 11.67 5.18
CA ARG A 338 2.50 11.65 3.96
C ARG A 338 1.00 11.77 4.23
N GLY A 339 0.52 11.26 5.37
CA GLY A 339 -0.91 11.14 5.67
C GLY A 339 -1.38 12.02 6.83
N PRO A 340 -1.98 13.21 6.58
CA PRO A 340 -2.45 14.09 7.66
C PRO A 340 -3.40 13.42 8.64
N ALA A 341 -4.34 12.60 8.17
CA ALA A 341 -5.28 11.90 9.04
C ALA A 341 -4.59 10.96 10.05
N VAL A 342 -3.53 10.25 9.61
CA VAL A 342 -2.78 9.32 10.46
C VAL A 342 -1.99 10.07 11.53
N VAL A 343 -1.39 11.20 11.17
CA VAL A 343 -0.66 12.06 12.12
C VAL A 343 -1.57 12.54 13.23
N PHE A 344 -2.74 13.10 12.90
CA PHE A 344 -3.68 13.58 13.90
C PHE A 344 -4.16 12.47 14.83
N GLU A 345 -4.37 11.27 14.30
CA GLU A 345 -4.79 10.13 15.11
C GLU A 345 -3.69 9.67 16.07
N VAL A 346 -2.47 9.45 15.58
CA VAL A 346 -1.35 8.97 16.40
C VAL A 346 -1.04 9.99 17.51
N LEU A 347 -0.98 11.28 17.18
CA LEU A 347 -0.77 12.33 18.17
C LEU A 347 -1.93 12.39 19.18
N GLY A 348 -3.18 12.27 18.73
CA GLY A 348 -4.35 12.24 19.61
C GLY A 348 -4.32 11.06 20.60
N TRP A 349 -3.91 9.87 20.16
CA TRP A 349 -3.77 8.71 21.04
C TRP A 349 -2.56 8.79 21.97
N LEU A 350 -1.43 9.34 21.51
CA LEU A 350 -0.23 9.54 22.33
C LEU A 350 -0.43 10.61 23.41
N LEU A 351 -1.30 11.59 23.17
CA LEU A 351 -1.66 12.59 24.17
C LEU A 351 -2.32 11.95 25.40
N ILE A 352 -3.18 10.94 25.24
CA ILE A 352 -3.92 10.33 26.37
C ILE A 352 -3.01 9.84 27.50
N PRO A 353 -2.03 8.94 27.26
CA PRO A 353 -1.11 8.50 28.32
C PRO A 353 -0.23 9.65 28.83
N TRP A 354 0.14 10.61 27.98
CA TRP A 354 0.93 11.77 28.40
C TRP A 354 0.15 12.67 29.38
N THR A 355 -1.12 12.96 29.08
CA THR A 355 -2.03 13.72 29.95
C THR A 355 -2.25 13.01 31.29
N ALA A 356 -2.36 11.68 31.28
CA ALA A 356 -2.43 10.90 32.52
C ALA A 356 -1.15 11.05 33.35
N LEU A 357 0.03 11.01 32.73
CA LEU A 357 1.30 11.26 33.41
C LEU A 357 1.37 12.68 33.97
N LEU A 358 0.96 13.70 33.21
CA LEU A 358 0.89 15.09 33.69
C LEU A 358 -0.05 15.23 34.89
N ALA A 359 -1.22 14.58 34.85
CA ALA A 359 -2.20 14.61 35.94
C ALA A 359 -1.68 13.93 37.21
N LEU A 360 -0.88 12.86 37.08
CA LEU A 360 -0.27 12.14 38.21
C LEU A 360 1.01 12.80 38.74
N ALA A 361 1.67 13.65 37.95
CA ALA A 361 2.93 14.28 38.32
C ALA A 361 2.76 15.25 39.52
N PRO A 362 3.69 15.25 40.50
CA PRO A 362 3.63 16.19 41.63
C PRO A 362 3.83 17.63 41.15
N ALA A 363 2.86 18.51 41.46
CA ALA A 363 2.82 19.87 40.94
C ALA A 363 4.06 20.68 41.34
N GLU A 364 4.46 20.60 42.61
CA GLU A 364 5.61 21.31 43.19
C GLU A 364 6.94 21.00 42.52
N ARG A 365 7.05 19.80 41.90
CA ARG A 365 8.29 19.35 41.27
C ARG A 365 8.41 19.82 39.82
N TRP A 366 7.29 19.84 39.09
CA TRP A 366 7.30 19.97 37.63
C TRP A 366 6.64 21.24 37.09
N PHE A 367 5.86 21.96 37.91
CA PHE A 367 5.09 23.12 37.47
C PHE A 367 5.27 24.32 38.41
N PRO A 368 5.20 25.56 37.88
CA PRO A 368 5.26 26.77 38.70
C PRO A 368 4.14 26.88 39.74
N SER A 369 2.96 26.32 39.46
CA SER A 369 1.84 26.24 40.38
C SER A 369 0.89 25.08 40.03
N PRO A 370 0.04 24.63 40.99
CA PRO A 370 -1.00 23.64 40.71
C PRO A 370 -1.96 24.07 39.59
N SER A 371 -2.24 25.37 39.48
CA SER A 371 -3.12 25.91 38.43
C SER A 371 -2.52 25.75 37.03
N VAL A 372 -1.20 25.94 36.89
CA VAL A 372 -0.50 25.73 35.61
C VAL A 372 -0.54 24.26 35.20
N LYS A 373 -0.35 23.33 36.16
CA LYS A 373 -0.50 21.89 35.90
C LYS A 373 -1.89 21.57 35.33
N TRP A 374 -2.95 22.03 36.01
CA TRP A 374 -4.31 21.72 35.58
C TRP A 374 -4.71 22.43 34.28
N ALA A 375 -4.13 23.59 33.98
CA ALA A 375 -4.29 24.22 32.67
C ALA A 375 -3.71 23.36 31.53
N TRP A 376 -2.52 22.77 31.71
CA TRP A 376 -1.93 21.84 30.75
C TRP A 376 -2.77 20.56 30.58
N VAL A 377 -3.24 19.98 31.68
CA VAL A 377 -4.14 18.81 31.62
C VAL A 377 -5.42 19.15 30.87
N ALA A 378 -6.05 20.29 31.15
CA ALA A 378 -7.27 20.72 30.47
C ALA A 378 -7.04 20.99 28.98
N PHE A 379 -5.89 21.58 28.62
CA PHE A 379 -5.49 21.80 27.24
C PHE A 379 -5.39 20.47 26.49
N ASP A 380 -4.68 19.48 27.04
CA ASP A 380 -4.52 18.17 26.40
C ASP A 380 -5.86 17.40 26.30
N VAL A 381 -6.69 17.45 27.35
CA VAL A 381 -8.03 16.85 27.35
C VAL A 381 -8.91 17.43 26.24
N CYS A 382 -8.73 18.70 25.89
CA CYS A 382 -9.40 19.31 24.74
C CYS A 382 -8.73 18.97 23.41
N LEU A 383 -7.40 18.94 23.39
CA LEU A 383 -6.59 18.74 22.20
C LEU A 383 -6.73 17.32 21.63
N ALA A 384 -6.65 16.29 22.48
CA ALA A 384 -6.78 14.89 22.07
C ALA A 384 -8.06 14.57 21.27
N PRO A 385 -9.28 14.87 21.76
CA PRO A 385 -10.50 14.63 20.99
C PRO A 385 -10.61 15.54 19.76
N ALA A 386 -10.07 16.76 19.79
CA ALA A 386 -10.04 17.64 18.61
C ALA A 386 -9.15 17.06 17.50
N MET A 387 -7.99 16.51 17.84
CA MET A 387 -7.11 15.80 16.91
C MET A 387 -7.77 14.53 16.36
N LEU A 388 -8.37 13.71 17.23
CA LEU A 388 -9.11 12.51 16.81
C LEU A 388 -10.29 12.86 15.90
N ARG A 389 -11.03 13.93 16.19
CA ARG A 389 -12.13 14.41 15.34
C ARG A 389 -11.63 14.86 13.97
N LEU A 390 -10.49 15.55 13.91
CA LEU A 390 -9.88 15.98 12.66
C LEU A 390 -9.39 14.80 11.80
N SER A 391 -8.91 13.73 12.45
CA SER A 391 -8.57 12.48 11.75
C SER A 391 -9.78 11.86 11.04
N GLN A 392 -10.99 11.98 11.62
CA GLN A 392 -12.23 11.42 11.06
C GLN A 392 -12.92 12.34 10.06
N ARG A 393 -12.93 13.66 10.33
CA ARG A 393 -13.58 14.67 9.51
C ARG A 393 -12.62 15.82 9.29
N HIS A 394 -11.98 15.82 8.12
CA HIS A 394 -11.01 16.84 7.76
C HIS A 394 -11.66 18.21 7.58
N GLY A 395 -11.24 19.18 8.39
CA GLY A 395 -11.59 20.60 8.26
C GLY A 395 -10.33 21.45 8.12
N GLN A 396 -10.23 22.26 7.05
CA GLN A 396 -9.05 23.10 6.81
C GLN A 396 -8.81 24.12 7.93
N THR A 397 -9.89 24.72 8.43
CA THR A 397 -9.85 25.69 9.53
C THR A 397 -9.40 25.02 10.82
N LEU A 398 -10.01 23.89 11.18
CA LEU A 398 -9.64 23.13 12.38
C LEU A 398 -8.18 22.67 12.33
N SER A 399 -7.70 22.21 11.17
CA SER A 399 -6.29 21.85 10.99
C SER A 399 -5.32 23.02 11.19
N LEU A 400 -5.66 24.23 10.71
CA LEU A 400 -4.86 25.43 10.95
C LEU A 400 -4.82 25.78 12.43
N VAL A 401 -5.99 25.78 13.08
CA VAL A 401 -6.13 26.11 14.50
C VAL A 401 -5.34 25.13 15.35
N LEU A 402 -5.47 23.83 15.12
CA LEU A 402 -4.71 22.82 15.88
C LEU A 402 -3.20 22.94 15.66
N ALA A 403 -2.74 23.15 14.42
CA ALA A 403 -1.31 23.37 14.17
C ALA A 403 -0.78 24.61 14.91
N GLY A 404 -1.56 25.70 14.93
CA GLY A 404 -1.24 26.89 15.72
C GLY A 404 -1.20 26.62 17.23
N LEU A 405 -2.22 25.97 17.77
CA LEU A 405 -2.29 25.64 19.20
C LEU A 405 -1.13 24.77 19.67
N VAL A 406 -0.77 23.73 18.91
CA VAL A 406 0.37 22.85 19.22
C VAL A 406 1.71 23.59 19.09
N THR A 407 1.80 24.56 18.16
CA THR A 407 3.00 25.42 18.04
C THR A 407 3.13 26.35 19.25
N CYS A 408 2.04 26.95 19.70
CA CYS A 408 2.02 27.77 20.91
C CYS A 408 2.37 26.93 22.16
N ASP A 409 1.83 25.73 22.27
CA ASP A 409 2.19 24.75 23.30
C ASP A 409 3.69 24.45 23.29
N ALA A 410 4.28 24.13 22.13
CA ALA A 410 5.72 23.89 22.03
C ALA A 410 6.57 25.07 22.52
N ALA A 411 6.16 26.31 22.19
CA ALA A 411 6.84 27.52 22.65
C ALA A 411 6.69 27.72 24.18
N LEU A 412 5.48 27.58 24.71
CA LEU A 412 5.20 27.74 26.14
C LEU A 412 5.90 26.66 26.98
N THR A 413 5.89 25.42 26.52
CA THR A 413 6.57 24.29 27.15
C THR A 413 8.09 24.50 27.15
N LEU A 414 8.67 25.03 26.07
CA LEU A 414 10.09 25.41 26.04
C LEU A 414 10.41 26.52 27.05
N VAL A 415 9.59 27.57 27.12
CA VAL A 415 9.77 28.67 28.07
C VAL A 415 9.69 28.16 29.51
N GLN A 416 8.69 27.32 29.84
CA GLN A 416 8.57 26.71 31.16
C GLN A 416 9.79 25.83 31.48
N ALA A 417 10.25 25.03 30.50
CA ALA A 417 11.41 24.19 30.68
C ALA A 417 12.67 25.00 31.01
N LEU A 418 12.93 26.09 30.27
CA LEU A 418 14.11 26.93 30.48
C LEU A 418 14.05 27.74 31.78
N LEU A 419 12.89 28.33 32.10
CA LEU A 419 12.77 29.24 33.24
C LEU A 419 12.50 28.51 34.57
N PHE A 420 11.82 27.37 34.54
CA PHE A 420 11.37 26.67 35.74
C PHE A 420 12.05 25.31 35.95
N ASN A 421 12.00 24.42 34.95
CA ASN A 421 12.40 23.03 35.13
C ASN A 421 13.91 22.82 35.08
N LEU A 422 14.62 23.42 34.12
CA LEU A 422 16.06 23.23 33.92
C LEU A 422 16.90 23.68 35.13
N PRO A 423 16.62 24.84 35.78
CA PRO A 423 17.32 25.23 37.00
C PRO A 423 17.05 24.32 38.21
N ARG A 424 16.00 23.50 38.16
CA ARG A 424 15.54 22.63 39.27
C ARG A 424 15.86 21.15 39.05
N ALA A 425 16.33 20.78 37.86
CA ALA A 425 16.71 19.42 37.53
C ALA A 425 18.01 19.03 38.25
N ARG A 426 17.98 17.96 39.04
CA ARG A 426 19.09 17.49 39.87
C ARG A 426 19.72 16.18 39.38
N GLY A 427 19.22 15.60 38.29
CA GLY A 427 19.73 14.34 37.77
C GLY A 427 19.38 14.07 36.30
N ALA A 428 20.06 13.09 35.71
CA ALA A 428 19.91 12.72 34.31
C ALA A 428 18.47 12.32 33.93
N PHE A 429 17.75 11.67 34.86
CA PHE A 429 16.34 11.31 34.65
C PHE A 429 15.45 12.54 34.46
N GLU A 430 15.64 13.58 35.29
CA GLU A 430 14.81 14.79 35.22
C GLU A 430 15.11 15.60 33.96
N LEU A 431 16.38 15.67 33.58
CA LEU A 431 16.80 16.26 32.30
C LEU A 431 16.19 15.51 31.11
N ALA A 432 16.11 14.18 31.17
CA ALA A 432 15.47 13.37 30.13
C ALA A 432 13.96 13.64 30.04
N VAL A 433 13.26 13.72 31.17
CA VAL A 433 11.82 14.06 31.21
C VAL A 433 11.56 15.44 30.63
N VAL A 434 12.35 16.46 31.02
CA VAL A 434 12.26 17.81 30.46
C VAL A 434 12.54 17.80 28.95
N GLY A 435 13.56 17.05 28.53
CA GLY A 435 13.90 16.89 27.11
C GLY A 435 12.74 16.31 26.29
N VAL A 436 12.10 15.26 26.80
CA VAL A 436 10.90 14.66 26.16
C VAL A 436 9.74 15.65 26.14
N ALA A 437 9.48 16.35 27.24
CA ALA A 437 8.40 17.33 27.35
C ALA A 437 8.55 18.48 26.35
N VAL A 438 9.78 18.94 26.08
CA VAL A 438 10.06 19.97 25.07
C VAL A 438 10.02 19.41 23.64
N ALA A 439 10.59 18.22 23.43
CA ALA A 439 10.70 17.63 22.10
C ALA A 439 9.34 17.19 21.53
N ALA A 440 8.46 16.62 22.36
CA ALA A 440 7.18 16.06 21.93
C ALA A 440 6.26 17.09 21.21
N PRO A 441 5.93 18.26 21.80
CA PRO A 441 5.09 19.26 21.15
C PRO A 441 5.78 19.93 19.96
N ALA A 442 7.11 20.10 20.00
CA ALA A 442 7.87 20.65 18.86
C ALA A 442 7.83 19.70 17.64
N VAL A 443 8.04 18.40 17.86
CA VAL A 443 7.91 17.38 16.82
C VAL A 443 6.46 17.29 16.33
N ALA A 444 5.48 17.31 17.23
CA ALA A 444 4.07 17.32 16.88
C ALA A 444 3.74 18.52 15.97
N ALA A 445 4.15 19.74 16.33
CA ALA A 445 3.96 20.94 15.53
C ALA A 445 4.57 20.80 14.13
N ALA A 446 5.82 20.33 14.03
CA ALA A 446 6.49 20.11 12.75
C ALA A 446 5.75 19.10 11.87
N LEU A 447 5.26 17.99 12.45
CA LEU A 447 4.47 16.98 11.74
C LEU A 447 3.14 17.55 11.26
N LEU A 448 2.45 18.35 12.06
CA LEU A 448 1.18 18.98 11.69
C LEU A 448 1.33 19.96 10.51
N TRP A 449 2.39 20.77 10.52
CA TRP A 449 2.69 21.69 9.42
C TRP A 449 3.13 20.95 8.14
N SER A 450 3.94 19.90 8.27
CA SER A 450 4.34 19.05 7.14
C SER A 450 3.13 18.39 6.48
N ALA A 451 2.24 17.82 7.28
CA ALA A 451 1.04 17.15 6.81
C ALA A 451 0.07 18.09 6.08
N ARG A 452 0.09 19.39 6.39
CA ARG A 452 -0.64 20.43 5.66
C ARG A 452 -0.02 20.74 4.30
N MET A 453 1.32 20.75 4.20
CA MET A 453 2.06 21.12 2.99
C MET A 453 2.05 20.03 1.91
N HIS A 454 1.98 18.75 2.28
CA HIS A 454 1.99 17.62 1.33
C HIS A 454 0.63 17.32 0.67
N ARG A 455 -0.31 18.27 0.69
CA ARG A 455 -1.60 18.10 0.03
C ARG A 455 -1.52 18.47 -1.46
N PRO A 456 -1.96 17.58 -2.38
CA PRO A 456 -2.13 17.97 -3.77
C PRO A 456 -3.11 19.15 -3.87
N LYS A 457 -2.70 20.23 -4.56
CA LYS A 457 -3.44 21.51 -4.68
C LYS A 457 -4.80 21.42 -5.39
N HIS A 458 -5.27 20.24 -5.78
CA HIS A 458 -6.48 20.06 -6.58
C HIS A 458 -7.63 19.43 -5.79
N LEU A 459 -8.18 20.19 -4.85
CA LEU A 459 -9.56 20.04 -4.38
C LEU A 459 -10.23 21.43 -4.28
N ARG A 460 -9.98 22.31 -5.26
CA ARG A 460 -10.92 23.39 -5.55
C ARG A 460 -12.07 22.77 -6.33
N GLY A 461 -13.06 22.26 -5.60
CA GLY A 461 -14.38 22.04 -6.20
C GLY A 461 -14.91 23.37 -6.78
N PRO A 462 -15.73 23.33 -7.83
CA PRO A 462 -16.30 24.55 -8.39
C PRO A 462 -17.05 25.31 -7.29
N ARG A 463 -16.74 26.59 -7.14
CA ARG A 463 -17.57 27.53 -6.39
C ARG A 463 -18.99 27.39 -6.93
N ARG A 464 -19.96 27.23 -6.02
CA ARG A 464 -21.38 27.39 -6.34
C ARG A 464 -21.56 28.76 -7.01
N GLY A 465 -21.68 28.76 -8.33
CA GLY A 465 -22.24 29.84 -9.12
C GLY A 465 -23.61 29.36 -9.56
N ILE A 466 -24.63 29.85 -8.87
CA ILE A 466 -25.98 29.91 -9.41
C ILE A 466 -25.88 30.82 -10.61
N ASP A 467 -26.14 30.30 -11.81
CA ASP A 467 -26.68 31.14 -12.87
C ASP A 467 -27.74 30.37 -13.64
N LEU A 468 -28.96 30.85 -13.45
CA LEU A 468 -30.15 30.54 -14.21
C LEU A 468 -29.96 31.08 -15.63
N MET A 469 -30.05 30.22 -16.65
CA MET A 469 -30.52 30.69 -17.94
C MET A 469 -31.46 29.66 -18.57
N ARG A 470 -32.73 30.07 -18.60
CA ARG A 470 -33.87 29.37 -19.22
C ARG A 470 -33.62 29.12 -20.72
N PRO A 471 -34.19 28.05 -21.29
CA PRO A 471 -34.28 27.89 -22.74
C PRO A 471 -35.35 28.84 -23.30
N ARG A 472 -34.98 29.68 -24.28
CA ARG A 472 -35.95 30.32 -25.19
C ARG A 472 -36.41 29.26 -26.18
N GLY A 473 -37.64 28.78 -26.01
CA GLY A 473 -38.38 28.17 -27.10
C GLY A 473 -38.88 29.26 -28.03
N SER A 474 -38.59 29.13 -29.32
CA SER A 474 -39.31 29.80 -30.40
C SER A 474 -40.08 28.72 -31.16
N THR A 475 -41.37 28.61 -30.87
CA THR A 475 -42.37 28.18 -31.85
C THR A 475 -42.63 29.37 -32.77
N SER A 476 -42.50 29.19 -34.09
CA SER A 476 -43.65 29.17 -35.01
C SER A 476 -43.24 29.43 -36.48
N ILE A 477 -44.01 28.80 -37.37
CA ILE A 477 -44.31 29.16 -38.77
C ILE A 477 -43.30 28.67 -39.84
N SER A 478 -43.57 27.47 -40.36
CA SER A 478 -44.10 27.20 -41.72
C SER A 478 -43.89 25.74 -42.10
#